data_AF-A0A8R7QAQ1-F1
#
_entry.id   AF-A0A8R7QAQ1-F1
#
_cell.length_a   1.000
_cell.length_b   1.000
_cell.length_c   1.000
_cell.angle_alpha   90.00
_cell.angle_beta   90.00
_cell.angle_gamma   90.00
#
_symmetry.space_group_name_H-M   'P 1'
#
loop_
_entity.id
_entity.type
_entity.pdbx_description
1 polymer ?
#
loop_
_entity_poly.entity_id
_entity_poly.type
_entity_poly.pdbx_seq_one_letter_code
_entity_poly.pdbx_strand_id
1 'polypeptide(L)'
;MPTGPRWADLLPELVCRIADSLDDLKCYASARGACKTWRRTLVPPSPLLLVDHGDDPAKRCTTAAIKPRRSFKLVTIPSVRTCLGYCSGWLALSVCIDDVRSLLSLFHPITAAEILLPPLVYDSRLVSKIVFAPNPATDDFMAAVICDINRVAYVTAGARRWAVLDPIRLTIGDQLADLLYHGNGRVYYLTRFGDVHVLLLPQRCRREPIILEGPTSTYTAVHNRQIIEMHGIGPDLNAPATIETLFSSVGSNLSFDDATGFAPPYNTILTFTSVKNLVFCNGNLYQIWRNVSCTVTLQLLEGGRCRVAHDEIFVLRYDPQRRPCWDVVADLGGYSVFIGRNNSVSIYAEGVLGLKGDCVYWIGGRGRDQGMVFDMKTGRSTPCIPLMDGVLLGSPQSTICWYFLSD
;
A
#
# COMPACT_ATOMS: atom_id res chain seq x y z
N MET A 1 -48.75 -2.10 26.24
CA MET A 1 -48.28 -1.25 25.12
C MET A 1 -47.83 -2.15 23.99
N PRO A 2 -48.19 -1.89 22.72
CA PRO A 2 -47.63 -2.67 21.62
C PRO A 2 -46.14 -2.30 21.53
N THR A 3 -45.27 -3.28 21.71
CA THR A 3 -43.85 -3.12 21.42
C THR A 3 -43.73 -2.96 19.90
N GLY A 4 -43.29 -1.78 19.45
CA GLY A 4 -43.04 -1.54 18.03
C GLY A 4 -42.10 -2.59 17.43
N PRO A 5 -42.14 -2.82 16.11
CA PRO A 5 -41.32 -3.81 15.44
C PRO A 5 -39.83 -3.55 15.74
N ARG A 6 -39.06 -4.60 16.04
CA ARG A 6 -37.64 -4.45 16.34
C ARG A 6 -36.91 -4.13 15.04
N TRP A 7 -35.82 -3.36 15.11
CA TRP A 7 -34.98 -3.06 13.95
C TRP A 7 -34.49 -4.32 13.21
N ALA A 8 -34.35 -5.44 13.92
CA ALA A 8 -33.97 -6.74 13.37
C ALA A 8 -35.06 -7.40 12.49
N ASP A 9 -36.31 -6.97 12.63
CA ASP A 9 -37.49 -7.53 11.96
C ASP A 9 -37.87 -6.73 10.70
N LEU A 10 -37.10 -5.70 10.34
CA LEU A 10 -37.32 -4.93 9.12
C LEU A 10 -37.10 -5.80 7.88
N LEU A 11 -37.98 -5.63 6.89
CA LEU A 11 -37.85 -6.28 5.60
C LEU A 11 -36.55 -5.86 4.90
N PRO A 12 -35.87 -6.78 4.19
CA PRO A 12 -34.61 -6.49 3.50
C PRO A 12 -34.68 -5.26 2.58
N GLU A 13 -35.80 -5.09 1.87
CA GLU A 13 -36.02 -3.96 0.96
C GLU A 13 -35.98 -2.61 1.68
N LEU A 14 -36.55 -2.53 2.90
CA LEU A 14 -36.54 -1.31 3.69
C LEU A 14 -35.14 -1.03 4.24
N VAL A 15 -34.43 -2.08 4.66
CA VAL A 15 -33.03 -1.97 5.10
C VAL A 15 -32.14 -1.47 3.95
N CYS A 16 -32.35 -1.94 2.72
CA CYS A 16 -31.66 -1.43 1.54
C CYS A 16 -32.00 0.05 1.28
N ARG A 17 -33.27 0.46 1.36
CA ARG A 17 -33.66 1.88 1.19
C ARG A 17 -33.07 2.80 2.25
N ILE A 18 -33.07 2.37 3.52
CA ILE A 18 -32.40 3.11 4.61
C ILE A 18 -30.93 3.25 4.24
N ALA A 19 -30.29 2.14 3.87
CA ALA A 19 -28.89 2.16 3.51
C ALA A 19 -28.64 3.08 2.32
N ASP A 20 -29.43 3.09 1.25
CA ASP A 20 -29.31 3.98 0.09
C ASP A 20 -29.30 5.48 0.42
N SER A 21 -29.91 5.88 1.55
CA SER A 21 -29.83 7.25 2.05
C SER A 21 -28.52 7.59 2.82
N LEU A 22 -27.69 6.59 3.13
CA LEU A 22 -26.42 6.74 3.84
C LEU A 22 -25.27 7.01 2.85
N ASP A 23 -24.98 8.29 2.63
CA ASP A 23 -23.86 8.76 1.80
C ASP A 23 -22.48 8.64 2.48
N ASP A 24 -22.48 8.46 3.81
CA ASP A 24 -21.29 8.41 4.65
C ASP A 24 -20.87 6.96 4.94
N LEU A 25 -19.58 6.68 4.74
CA LEU A 25 -19.03 5.33 4.89
C LEU A 25 -19.13 4.82 6.32
N LYS A 26 -18.96 5.69 7.33
CA LYS A 26 -19.04 5.34 8.74
C LYS A 26 -20.47 5.01 9.13
N CYS A 27 -21.44 5.79 8.67
CA CYS A 27 -22.86 5.52 8.87
C CYS A 27 -23.26 4.18 8.26
N TYR A 28 -22.81 3.90 7.03
CA TYR A 28 -23.07 2.63 6.36
C TYR A 28 -22.44 1.44 7.10
N ALA A 29 -21.17 1.55 7.50
CA ALA A 29 -20.50 0.53 8.30
C ALA A 29 -21.22 0.28 9.64
N SER A 30 -21.66 1.35 10.31
CA SER A 30 -22.42 1.27 11.57
C SER A 30 -23.77 0.59 11.38
N ALA A 31 -24.49 0.88 10.29
CA ALA A 31 -25.73 0.21 9.93
C ALA A 31 -25.54 -1.30 9.74
N ARG A 32 -24.45 -1.72 9.09
CA ARG A 32 -24.09 -3.15 8.98
C ARG A 32 -23.75 -3.78 10.33
N GLY A 33 -23.20 -3.00 11.26
CA GLY A 33 -22.90 -3.42 12.62
C GLY A 33 -24.13 -3.58 13.52
N ALA A 34 -25.28 -3.00 13.17
CA ALA A 34 -26.45 -2.92 14.05
C ALA A 34 -27.04 -4.28 14.46
N CYS A 35 -27.16 -5.22 13.51
CA CYS A 35 -27.60 -6.59 13.81
C CYS A 35 -27.24 -7.59 12.69
N LYS A 36 -27.40 -8.90 12.95
CA LYS A 36 -27.12 -9.97 11.97
C LYS A 36 -27.97 -9.85 10.71
N THR A 37 -29.24 -9.45 10.82
CA THR A 37 -30.14 -9.26 9.66
C THR A 37 -29.60 -8.16 8.75
N TRP A 38 -29.29 -6.99 9.31
CA TRP A 38 -28.74 -5.86 8.54
C TRP A 38 -27.38 -6.20 7.93
N ARG A 39 -26.50 -6.87 8.68
CA ARG A 39 -25.20 -7.33 8.16
C ARG A 39 -25.32 -8.24 6.93
N ARG A 40 -26.34 -9.12 6.92
CA ARG A 40 -26.61 -10.06 5.83
C ARG A 40 -27.28 -9.39 4.63
N THR A 41 -28.18 -8.42 4.89
CA THR A 41 -28.88 -7.68 3.84
C THR A 41 -27.97 -6.69 3.13
N LEU A 42 -27.12 -6.00 3.89
CA LEU A 42 -26.27 -4.93 3.37
C LEU A 42 -24.92 -5.48 2.90
N VAL A 43 -24.59 -5.17 1.65
CA VAL A 43 -23.38 -5.66 0.99
C VAL A 43 -22.11 -5.16 1.71
N PRO A 44 -21.05 -5.98 1.82
CA PRO A 44 -19.77 -5.50 2.30
C PRO A 44 -19.27 -4.31 1.47
N PRO A 45 -18.91 -3.20 2.11
CA PRO A 45 -18.35 -2.07 1.38
C PRO A 45 -16.95 -2.39 0.83
N SER A 46 -16.20 -3.30 1.45
CA SER A 46 -14.82 -3.64 1.06
C SER A 46 -14.77 -4.84 0.10
N PRO A 47 -13.83 -4.88 -0.87
CA PRO A 47 -12.79 -3.88 -1.17
C PRO A 47 -13.32 -2.62 -1.89
N LEU A 48 -12.83 -1.45 -1.46
CA LEU A 48 -13.14 -0.14 -2.05
C LEU A 48 -11.94 0.36 -2.87
N LEU A 49 -12.21 1.22 -3.84
CA LEU A 49 -11.22 2.02 -4.54
C LEU A 49 -11.32 3.47 -4.09
N LEU A 50 -10.24 4.08 -3.61
CA LEU A 50 -10.21 5.50 -3.30
C LEU A 50 -9.93 6.30 -4.58
N VAL A 51 -10.84 7.19 -4.95
CA VAL A 51 -10.77 7.99 -6.18
C VAL A 51 -10.82 9.48 -5.87
N ASP A 52 -9.96 10.23 -6.53
CA ASP A 52 -9.92 11.69 -6.55
C ASP A 52 -10.56 12.25 -7.83
N HIS A 53 -11.32 13.33 -7.66
CA HIS A 53 -12.08 14.02 -8.70
C HIS A 53 -11.53 15.45 -8.82
N GLY A 54 -10.34 15.59 -9.42
CA GLY A 54 -9.45 16.75 -9.37
C GLY A 54 -9.91 18.07 -10.01
N ASP A 55 -11.19 18.40 -9.97
CA ASP A 55 -11.79 19.51 -10.73
C ASP A 55 -12.51 20.56 -9.87
N ASP A 56 -12.32 20.55 -8.54
CA ASP A 56 -12.83 21.59 -7.64
C ASP A 56 -12.08 21.52 -6.29
N PRO A 57 -11.56 22.64 -5.76
CA PRO A 57 -10.99 22.69 -4.41
C PRO A 57 -11.99 22.29 -3.30
N ALA A 58 -13.29 22.24 -3.58
CA ALA A 58 -14.34 21.70 -2.71
C ALA A 58 -14.74 20.23 -3.02
N LYS A 59 -14.20 19.59 -4.06
CA LYS A 59 -14.55 18.21 -4.43
C LYS A 59 -13.81 17.18 -3.58
N ARG A 60 -14.61 16.22 -3.14
CA ARG A 60 -14.37 15.24 -2.08
C ARG A 60 -13.66 14.01 -2.64
N CYS A 61 -12.74 13.43 -1.89
CA CYS A 61 -12.33 12.06 -2.15
C CYS A 61 -13.54 11.13 -1.95
N THR A 62 -13.75 10.20 -2.87
CA THR A 62 -14.81 9.20 -2.73
C THR A 62 -14.22 7.81 -2.72
N THR A 63 -14.74 6.94 -1.87
CA THR A 63 -14.50 5.49 -2.01
C THR A 63 -15.58 4.90 -2.89
N ALA A 64 -15.21 4.06 -3.86
CA ALA A 64 -16.13 3.35 -4.73
C ALA A 64 -15.97 1.84 -4.52
N ALA A 65 -17.06 1.14 -4.19
CA ALA A 65 -17.08 -0.31 -4.15
C ALA A 65 -16.93 -0.89 -5.55
N ILE A 66 -16.10 -1.93 -5.67
CA ILE A 66 -15.84 -2.60 -6.95
C ILE A 66 -17.16 -3.13 -7.51
N LYS A 67 -17.94 -3.85 -6.69
CA LYS A 67 -19.34 -4.23 -6.95
C LYS A 67 -20.08 -4.53 -5.63
N PRO A 68 -21.37 -4.16 -5.48
CA PRO A 68 -22.17 -3.29 -6.33
C PRO A 68 -21.65 -1.85 -6.29
N ARG A 69 -21.89 -1.09 -7.36
CA ARG A 69 -21.37 0.28 -7.52
C ARG A 69 -22.02 1.21 -6.50
N ARG A 70 -21.32 1.45 -5.41
CA ARG A 70 -21.71 2.41 -4.39
C ARG A 70 -20.53 3.30 -4.08
N SER A 71 -20.75 4.60 -4.05
CA SER A 71 -19.74 5.56 -3.63
C SER A 71 -20.09 6.13 -2.26
N PHE A 72 -19.06 6.38 -1.46
CA PHE A 72 -19.18 7.05 -0.18
C PHE A 72 -18.29 8.29 -0.16
N LYS A 73 -18.82 9.37 0.42
CA LYS A 73 -18.07 10.61 0.61
C LYS A 73 -17.07 10.40 1.76
N LEU A 74 -15.82 10.83 1.56
CA LEU A 74 -14.81 10.89 2.61
C LEU A 74 -14.43 12.34 2.92
N VAL A 75 -13.71 12.53 4.03
CA VAL A 75 -13.03 13.79 4.32
C VAL A 75 -12.06 14.09 3.19
N THR A 76 -12.11 15.33 2.68
CA THR A 76 -11.28 15.78 1.56
C THR A 76 -9.80 15.71 1.94
N ILE A 77 -9.02 14.99 1.13
CA ILE A 77 -7.56 15.07 1.19
C ILE A 77 -7.17 16.40 0.54
N PRO A 78 -6.38 17.26 1.21
CA PRO A 78 -5.92 18.50 0.61
C PRO A 78 -5.18 18.21 -0.71
N SER A 79 -5.52 18.93 -1.78
CA SER A 79 -5.04 18.69 -3.16
C SER A 79 -3.52 18.77 -3.34
N VAL A 80 -2.80 19.36 -2.38
CA VAL A 80 -1.34 19.48 -2.39
C VAL A 80 -0.64 18.20 -1.92
N ARG A 81 -1.37 17.23 -1.36
CA ARG A 81 -0.81 16.02 -0.75
C ARG A 81 -0.78 14.86 -1.74
N THR A 82 0.39 14.23 -1.91
CA THR A 82 0.55 13.00 -2.69
C THR A 82 0.42 11.79 -1.78
N CYS A 83 -0.42 10.80 -2.14
CA CYS A 83 -0.50 9.54 -1.41
C CYS A 83 0.68 8.63 -1.79
N LEU A 84 1.46 8.20 -0.80
CA LEU A 84 2.62 7.33 -0.96
C LEU A 84 2.41 5.93 -0.38
N GLY A 85 1.36 5.74 0.42
CA GLY A 85 1.15 4.53 1.21
C GLY A 85 -0.30 4.39 1.68
N TYR A 86 -0.75 3.15 1.90
CA TYR A 86 -1.99 2.86 2.62
C TYR A 86 -1.82 1.61 3.47
N CYS A 87 -2.35 1.61 4.69
CA CYS A 87 -2.44 0.43 5.56
C CYS A 87 -3.58 0.57 6.57
N SER A 88 -4.46 -0.44 6.66
CA SER A 88 -5.48 -0.57 7.72
C SER A 88 -6.34 0.69 7.95
N GLY A 89 -6.85 1.28 6.88
CA GLY A 89 -7.70 2.49 6.93
C GLY A 89 -6.94 3.81 6.94
N TRP A 90 -5.62 3.80 7.13
CA TRP A 90 -4.76 4.98 7.13
C TRP A 90 -4.08 5.18 5.77
N LEU A 91 -3.93 6.45 5.39
CA LEU A 91 -3.21 6.92 4.21
C LEU A 91 -1.90 7.55 4.65
N ALA A 92 -0.81 7.28 3.93
CA ALA A 92 0.42 8.03 4.11
C ALA A 92 0.52 9.09 3.01
N LEU A 93 0.61 10.34 3.45
CA LEU A 93 0.56 11.52 2.60
C LEU A 93 1.89 12.24 2.65
N SER A 94 2.28 12.86 1.53
CA SER A 94 3.50 13.63 1.39
C SER A 94 3.22 15.03 0.85
N VAL A 95 3.91 16.02 1.41
CA VAL A 95 4.01 17.38 0.88
C VAL A 95 5.49 17.73 0.74
N CYS A 96 5.90 18.06 -0.48
CA CYS A 96 7.23 18.62 -0.73
C CYS A 96 7.25 20.08 -0.24
N ILE A 97 8.17 20.43 0.67
CA ILE A 97 8.34 21.82 1.10
C ILE A 97 9.31 22.55 0.17
N ASP A 98 10.46 21.94 -0.11
CA ASP A 98 11.56 22.52 -0.91
C ASP A 98 12.35 21.43 -1.65
N ASP A 99 13.58 21.69 -2.09
CA ASP A 99 14.40 20.71 -2.82
C ASP A 99 14.86 19.52 -1.97
N VAL A 100 14.82 19.62 -0.63
CA VAL A 100 15.49 18.65 0.28
C VAL A 100 14.53 18.10 1.35
N ARG A 101 13.38 18.75 1.58
CA ARG A 101 12.47 18.42 2.68
C ARG A 101 11.09 17.98 2.20
N SER A 102 10.70 16.78 2.65
CA SER A 102 9.34 16.26 2.53
C SER A 102 8.69 16.11 3.91
N LEU A 103 7.49 16.66 4.06
CA LEU A 103 6.63 16.38 5.22
C LEU A 103 5.77 15.15 4.92
N LEU A 104 5.84 14.19 5.81
CA LEU A 104 5.06 12.96 5.73
C LEU A 104 4.07 12.92 6.89
N SER A 105 2.85 12.46 6.60
CA SER A 105 1.84 12.23 7.64
C SER A 105 1.03 10.97 7.39
N LEU A 106 0.52 10.38 8.46
CA LEU A 106 -0.45 9.29 8.41
C LEU A 106 -1.83 9.86 8.72
N PHE A 107 -2.77 9.73 7.80
CA PHE A 107 -4.09 10.34 7.85
C PHE A 107 -5.20 9.29 7.76
N HIS A 108 -6.18 9.35 8.66
CA HIS A 108 -7.34 8.48 8.65
C HIS A 108 -8.58 9.23 8.11
N PRO A 109 -9.00 8.99 6.85
CA PRO A 109 -9.99 9.82 6.15
C PRO A 109 -11.43 9.72 6.67
N ILE A 110 -11.73 8.75 7.55
CA ILE A 110 -13.07 8.64 8.19
C ILE A 110 -13.12 9.41 9.52
N THR A 111 -12.00 9.45 10.26
CA THR A 111 -11.94 10.07 11.60
C THR A 111 -11.28 11.43 11.58
N ALA A 112 -10.68 11.81 10.45
CA ALA A 112 -9.81 12.97 10.28
C ALA A 112 -8.61 12.99 11.25
N ALA A 113 -8.25 11.83 11.83
CA ALA A 113 -7.06 11.71 12.66
C ALA A 113 -5.81 11.85 11.79
N GLU A 114 -4.82 12.62 12.25
CA GLU A 114 -3.55 12.82 11.56
C GLU A 114 -2.39 12.65 12.54
N ILE A 115 -1.41 11.81 12.15
CA ILE A 115 -0.14 11.63 12.84
C ILE A 115 0.93 12.25 11.96
N LEU A 116 1.54 13.34 12.42
CA LEU A 116 2.65 13.99 11.73
C LEU A 116 3.93 13.20 12.00
N LEU A 117 4.62 12.82 10.93
CA LEU A 117 5.95 12.21 11.04
C LEU A 117 7.01 13.32 11.05
N PRO A 118 8.20 13.08 11.61
CA PRO A 118 9.32 13.99 11.47
C PRO A 118 9.59 14.34 10.00
N PRO A 119 10.09 15.55 9.68
CA PRO A 119 10.49 15.87 8.32
C PRO A 119 11.55 14.89 7.81
N LEU A 120 11.35 14.33 6.62
CA LEU A 120 12.40 13.59 5.93
C LEU A 120 13.29 14.62 5.22
N VAL A 121 14.51 14.78 5.72
CA VAL A 121 15.54 15.67 5.16
C VAL A 121 16.53 14.79 4.43
N TYR A 122 16.55 14.87 3.10
CA TYR A 122 17.46 14.10 2.26
C TYR A 122 17.67 14.81 0.93
N ASP A 123 18.88 14.74 0.36
CA ASP A 123 19.28 15.52 -0.82
C ASP A 123 18.49 15.17 -2.10
N SER A 124 17.75 14.06 -2.11
CA SER A 124 16.89 13.64 -3.22
C SER A 124 15.41 13.83 -2.91
N ARG A 125 14.67 14.36 -3.88
CA ARG A 125 13.20 14.50 -3.84
C ARG A 125 12.44 13.20 -4.06
N LEU A 126 13.13 12.12 -4.45
CA LEU A 126 12.45 10.91 -4.89
C LEU A 126 11.96 10.13 -3.67
N VAL A 127 10.68 10.28 -3.32
CA VAL A 127 10.00 9.43 -2.34
C VAL A 127 8.91 8.67 -3.06
N SER A 128 9.07 7.35 -3.22
CA SER A 128 8.22 6.57 -4.13
C SER A 128 7.14 5.75 -3.41
N LYS A 129 7.45 5.18 -2.25
CA LYS A 129 6.51 4.38 -1.45
C LYS A 129 6.86 4.39 0.03
N ILE A 130 5.84 4.43 0.88
CA ILE A 130 5.94 4.26 2.32
C ILE A 130 5.04 3.12 2.78
N VAL A 131 5.57 2.28 3.67
CA VAL A 131 4.82 1.25 4.40
C VAL A 131 4.94 1.50 5.88
N PHE A 132 3.91 1.10 6.63
CA PHE A 132 3.86 1.34 8.05
C PHE A 132 3.04 0.27 8.75
N ALA A 133 3.28 0.14 10.05
CA ALA A 133 2.58 -0.83 10.87
C ALA A 133 1.06 -0.53 10.91
N PRO A 134 0.21 -1.56 10.93
CA PRO A 134 -1.24 -1.37 10.98
C PRO A 134 -1.65 -0.67 12.28
N ASN A 135 -2.73 0.13 12.19
CA ASN A 135 -3.32 0.89 13.30
C ASN A 135 -2.30 1.75 14.07
N PRO A 136 -1.61 2.71 13.39
CA PRO A 136 -0.67 3.61 14.04
C PRO A 136 -1.39 4.54 15.04
N ALA A 137 -0.68 4.88 16.12
CA ALA A 137 -1.02 5.92 17.08
C ALA A 137 0.16 6.89 17.23
N THR A 138 -0.08 8.11 17.72
CA THR A 138 0.96 9.14 17.85
C THR A 138 2.17 8.69 18.67
N ASP A 139 1.94 7.87 19.69
CA ASP A 139 2.93 7.28 20.60
C ASP A 139 3.32 5.83 20.24
N ASP A 140 2.72 5.26 19.19
CA ASP A 140 3.00 3.89 18.74
C ASP A 140 2.83 3.73 17.22
N PHE A 141 3.91 3.92 16.49
CA PHE A 141 3.97 3.68 15.06
C PHE A 141 5.37 3.24 14.62
N MET A 142 5.41 2.61 13.44
CA MET A 142 6.62 2.31 12.70
C MET A 142 6.34 2.56 11.23
N ALA A 143 7.25 3.27 10.56
CA ALA A 143 7.16 3.50 9.13
C ALA A 143 8.52 3.31 8.48
N ALA A 144 8.50 2.83 7.24
CA ALA A 144 9.66 2.73 6.37
C ALA A 144 9.30 3.25 4.98
N VAL A 145 10.24 3.94 4.35
CA VAL A 145 10.04 4.66 3.10
C VAL A 145 11.21 4.43 2.15
N ILE A 146 10.91 4.30 0.85
CA ILE A 146 11.93 4.38 -0.19
C ILE A 146 12.21 5.86 -0.42
N CYS A 147 13.44 6.27 -0.14
CA CYS A 147 13.95 7.58 -0.51
C CYS A 147 15.09 7.36 -1.51
N ASP A 148 15.10 8.07 -2.63
CA ASP A 148 16.02 7.84 -3.73
C ASP A 148 15.84 6.49 -4.45
N ILE A 149 16.73 6.18 -5.39
CA ILE A 149 16.69 4.93 -6.18
C ILE A 149 17.15 3.69 -5.40
N ASN A 150 17.92 3.84 -4.31
CA ASN A 150 18.59 2.73 -3.63
C ASN A 150 18.67 2.85 -2.11
N ARG A 151 17.87 3.73 -1.49
CA ARG A 151 17.86 3.89 -0.03
C ARG A 151 16.48 3.67 0.56
N VAL A 152 16.52 3.21 1.81
CA VAL A 152 15.35 3.09 2.66
C VAL A 152 15.62 3.93 3.91
N ALA A 153 14.61 4.65 4.37
CA ALA A 153 14.63 5.31 5.66
C ALA A 153 13.50 4.76 6.53
N TYR A 154 13.69 4.76 7.84
CA TYR A 154 12.64 4.36 8.78
C TYR A 154 12.53 5.31 9.96
N VAL A 155 11.36 5.28 10.61
CA VAL A 155 11.06 6.06 11.79
C VAL A 155 10.12 5.29 12.71
N THR A 156 10.33 5.45 14.00
CA THR A 156 9.49 4.88 15.06
C THR A 156 8.94 5.98 15.97
N ALA A 157 7.86 5.68 16.69
CA ALA A 157 7.28 6.63 17.63
C ALA A 157 8.31 7.15 18.65
N GLY A 158 8.25 8.45 18.92
CA GLY A 158 9.19 9.14 19.83
C GLY A 158 10.53 9.54 19.21
N ALA A 159 10.87 9.07 18.00
CA ALA A 159 12.05 9.53 17.28
C ALA A 159 11.83 10.93 16.67
N ARG A 160 12.85 11.79 16.75
CA ARG A 160 12.77 13.17 16.21
C ARG A 160 13.20 13.30 14.75
N ARG A 161 13.81 12.26 14.19
CA ARG A 161 14.30 12.23 12.81
C ARG A 161 14.19 10.84 12.21
N TRP A 162 14.18 10.77 10.88
CA TRP A 162 14.30 9.52 10.15
C TRP A 162 15.71 8.94 10.30
N ALA A 163 15.81 7.63 10.44
CA ALA A 163 17.05 6.90 10.26
C ALA A 163 17.16 6.52 8.77
N VAL A 164 18.02 7.24 8.05
CA VAL A 164 18.33 6.96 6.64
C VAL A 164 19.43 5.90 6.60
N LEU A 165 19.16 4.79 5.93
CA LEU A 165 20.12 3.70 5.81
C LEU A 165 21.18 4.01 4.74
N ASP A 166 22.31 3.33 4.86
CA ASP A 166 23.33 3.30 3.82
C ASP A 166 22.74 2.82 2.49
N PRO A 167 23.26 3.32 1.35
CA PRO A 167 22.72 2.96 0.06
C PRO A 167 22.96 1.48 -0.21
N ILE A 168 21.92 0.79 -0.66
CA ILE A 168 22.01 -0.62 -1.01
C ILE A 168 22.88 -0.72 -2.27
N ARG A 169 23.79 -1.70 -2.28
CA ARG A 169 24.63 -1.99 -3.45
C ARG A 169 23.77 -2.62 -4.53
N LEU A 170 23.42 -1.83 -5.54
CA LEU A 170 22.62 -2.26 -6.68
C LEU A 170 23.50 -2.43 -7.91
N THR A 171 23.14 -3.37 -8.78
CA THR A 171 23.71 -3.50 -10.12
C THR A 171 23.29 -2.31 -10.99
N ILE A 172 24.06 -2.00 -12.03
CA ILE A 172 23.75 -0.89 -12.94
C ILE A 172 22.34 -1.07 -13.54
N GLY A 173 21.50 -0.04 -13.40
CA GLY A 173 20.12 -0.03 -13.89
C GLY A 173 19.08 -0.66 -12.95
N ASP A 174 19.51 -1.20 -11.81
CA ASP A 174 18.61 -1.66 -10.75
C ASP A 174 18.26 -0.50 -9.81
N GLN A 175 17.10 -0.61 -9.16
CA GLN A 175 16.56 0.35 -8.21
C GLN A 175 15.55 -0.34 -7.30
N LEU A 176 15.24 0.26 -6.15
CA LEU A 176 14.16 -0.20 -5.30
C LEU A 176 12.81 -0.06 -6.01
N ALA A 177 12.06 -1.15 -6.04
CA ALA A 177 10.77 -1.26 -6.73
C ALA A 177 9.59 -1.27 -5.75
N ASP A 178 9.73 -1.94 -4.60
CA ASP A 178 8.63 -2.05 -3.65
C ASP A 178 9.07 -2.20 -2.18
N LEU A 179 8.16 -1.84 -1.28
CA LEU A 179 8.21 -2.17 0.16
C LEU A 179 6.96 -2.94 0.57
N LEU A 180 7.13 -3.89 1.49
CA LEU A 180 6.05 -4.63 2.13
C LEU A 180 6.29 -4.74 3.63
N TYR A 181 5.40 -4.16 4.43
CA TYR A 181 5.39 -4.38 5.87
C TYR A 181 4.70 -5.70 6.20
N HIS A 182 5.32 -6.48 7.06
CA HIS A 182 4.81 -7.70 7.64
C HIS A 182 5.03 -7.70 9.16
N GLY A 183 4.18 -8.41 9.89
CA GLY A 183 4.12 -8.39 11.35
C GLY A 183 5.48 -8.49 12.06
N ASN A 184 5.54 -7.90 13.26
CA ASN A 184 6.72 -7.79 14.13
C ASN A 184 7.82 -6.90 13.55
N GLY A 185 7.46 -5.79 12.89
CA GLY A 185 8.42 -4.79 12.43
C GLY A 185 9.24 -5.23 11.21
N ARG A 186 8.84 -6.28 10.51
CA ARG A 186 9.56 -6.76 9.32
C ARG A 186 9.14 -5.95 8.10
N VAL A 187 10.10 -5.37 7.40
CA VAL A 187 9.88 -4.67 6.13
C VAL A 187 10.70 -5.36 5.06
N TYR A 188 10.02 -5.91 4.05
CA TYR A 188 10.66 -6.49 2.89
C TYR A 188 10.86 -5.40 1.85
N TYR A 189 12.06 -5.32 1.28
CA TYR A 189 12.35 -4.44 0.15
C TYR A 189 12.71 -5.26 -1.08
N LEU A 190 12.11 -4.89 -2.21
CA LEU A 190 12.23 -5.57 -3.49
C LEU A 190 12.95 -4.65 -4.48
N THR A 191 13.95 -5.16 -5.17
CA THR A 191 14.61 -4.44 -6.27
C THR A 191 13.92 -4.70 -7.61
N ARG A 192 14.21 -3.85 -8.60
CA ARG A 192 13.73 -4.02 -9.97
C ARG A 192 14.30 -5.29 -10.59
N PHE A 193 15.42 -5.83 -10.11
CA PHE A 193 15.93 -7.14 -10.55
C PHE A 193 15.50 -8.31 -9.65
N GLY A 194 14.50 -8.11 -8.80
CA GLY A 194 13.86 -9.21 -8.10
C GLY A 194 14.57 -9.68 -6.84
N ASP A 195 15.64 -8.99 -6.43
CA ASP A 195 16.29 -9.25 -5.15
C ASP A 195 15.39 -8.78 -4.01
N VAL A 196 15.35 -9.58 -2.94
CA VAL A 196 14.52 -9.33 -1.77
C VAL A 196 15.37 -9.41 -0.53
N HIS A 197 15.21 -8.40 0.31
CA HIS A 197 15.84 -8.34 1.61
C HIS A 197 14.83 -7.94 2.67
N VAL A 198 15.23 -8.13 3.93
CA VAL A 198 14.39 -7.90 5.09
C VAL A 198 15.07 -6.89 6.01
N LEU A 199 14.36 -5.83 6.35
CA LEU A 199 14.70 -4.87 7.37
C LEU A 199 13.86 -5.17 8.62
N LEU A 200 14.52 -5.47 9.74
CA LEU A 200 13.89 -5.63 11.04
C LEU A 200 13.93 -4.28 11.75
N LEU A 201 12.77 -3.62 11.83
CA LEU A 201 12.60 -2.40 12.60
C LEU A 201 12.70 -2.72 14.10
N PRO A 202 13.31 -1.83 14.91
CA PRO A 202 13.40 -2.02 16.35
C PRO A 202 12.01 -2.16 16.97
N GLN A 203 11.89 -2.84 18.12
CA GLN A 203 10.59 -3.08 18.76
C GLN A 203 9.84 -1.79 19.11
N ARG A 204 8.51 -1.88 19.20
CA ARG A 204 7.61 -0.79 19.60
C ARG A 204 7.95 -0.37 21.03
N CYS A 205 8.81 0.63 21.19
CA CYS A 205 9.04 1.23 22.49
C CYS A 205 7.90 2.20 22.79
N ARG A 206 6.90 1.75 23.57
CA ARG A 206 6.08 2.69 24.35
C ARG A 206 7.05 3.43 25.27
N ARG A 207 7.31 4.71 24.99
CA ARG A 207 7.91 5.57 26.02
C ARG A 207 6.87 5.70 27.11
N GLU A 208 7.17 5.26 28.33
CA GLU A 208 6.35 5.64 29.48
C GLU A 208 6.27 7.17 29.52
N PRO A 209 5.08 7.77 29.69
CA PRO A 209 4.97 9.20 29.82
C PRO A 209 5.83 9.63 31.01
N ILE A 210 6.85 10.43 30.77
CA ILE A 210 7.58 11.10 31.84
C ILE A 210 6.59 12.11 32.43
N ILE A 211 5.94 11.73 33.54
CA ILE A 211 5.15 12.65 34.35
C ILE A 211 6.17 13.59 34.99
N LEU A 212 6.41 14.74 34.35
CA LEU A 212 7.09 15.85 34.99
C LEU A 212 6.09 16.50 35.95
N GLU A 213 6.09 16.08 37.21
CA GLU A 213 5.51 16.89 38.26
C GLU A 213 6.38 18.14 38.43
N GLY A 214 5.90 19.26 37.87
CA GLY A 214 6.51 20.58 37.98
C GLY A 214 5.43 21.65 38.14
N PRO A 215 5.67 22.68 38.97
CA PRO A 215 4.63 23.56 39.46
C PRO A 215 4.04 24.43 38.35
N THR A 216 2.73 24.64 38.45
CA THR A 216 1.85 25.47 37.62
C THR A 216 2.51 26.78 37.19
N SER A 217 2.78 26.93 35.90
CA SER A 217 3.16 28.21 35.31
C SER A 217 2.32 28.48 34.06
N THR A 218 1.54 29.55 34.15
CA THR A 218 0.68 30.12 33.13
C THR A 218 1.49 30.76 32.01
N TYR A 219 1.46 30.22 30.79
CA TYR A 219 1.77 30.99 29.59
C TYR A 219 0.89 30.59 28.40
N THR A 220 0.40 31.63 27.73
CA THR A 220 -0.50 31.67 26.57
C THR A 220 0.16 31.21 25.27
N ALA A 221 -0.65 30.62 24.40
CA ALA A 221 -0.30 30.17 23.06
C ALA A 221 0.37 31.25 22.20
N VAL A 222 1.52 30.94 21.60
CA VAL A 222 2.06 31.66 20.43
C VAL A 222 2.64 30.67 19.43
N HIS A 223 2.31 30.94 18.16
CA HIS A 223 2.66 30.23 16.94
C HIS A 223 4.14 29.91 16.72
N ASN A 224 4.35 28.78 16.03
CA ASN A 224 5.53 28.31 15.30
C ASN A 224 6.57 29.36 14.89
N ARG A 225 7.82 29.16 15.32
CA ARG A 225 9.06 29.29 14.52
C ARG A 225 10.27 28.97 15.40
N GLN A 226 10.78 27.73 15.32
CA GLN A 226 12.19 27.49 15.53
C GLN A 226 12.60 26.20 14.81
N ILE A 227 13.21 26.40 13.65
CA ILE A 227 14.08 25.42 13.00
C ILE A 227 15.28 25.26 13.93
N ILE A 228 15.44 24.09 14.55
CA ILE A 228 16.61 23.78 15.37
C ILE A 228 17.56 22.93 14.53
N GLU A 229 18.73 23.49 14.21
CA GLU A 229 19.92 22.72 13.87
C GLU A 229 20.22 21.76 15.03
N MET A 230 20.18 20.44 14.77
CA MET A 230 20.61 19.44 15.76
C MET A 230 21.68 18.54 15.15
N HIS A 231 22.94 18.95 15.30
CA HIS A 231 24.08 18.02 15.34
C HIS A 231 24.11 17.35 16.72
N GLY A 232 24.23 16.02 16.77
CA GLY A 232 24.50 15.30 18.03
C GLY A 232 23.93 13.89 18.13
N ILE A 233 24.73 12.99 18.70
CA ILE A 233 24.39 11.64 19.17
C ILE A 233 23.63 11.80 20.51
N GLY A 234 22.47 11.17 20.67
CA GLY A 234 21.64 11.26 21.88
C GLY A 234 20.45 10.27 21.89
N PRO A 235 19.69 10.19 23.00
CA PRO A 235 18.55 9.26 23.19
C PRO A 235 17.31 9.55 22.32
N ASP A 236 17.41 10.55 21.44
CA ASP A 236 16.34 11.01 20.53
C ASP A 236 16.38 10.34 19.14
N LEU A 237 17.26 9.35 18.97
CA LEU A 237 17.47 8.61 17.72
C LEU A 237 16.70 7.30 17.68
N ASN A 238 16.34 6.86 16.47
CA ASN A 238 15.81 5.51 16.30
C ASN A 238 16.85 4.50 16.81
N ALA A 239 16.39 3.47 17.53
CA ALA A 239 17.21 2.31 17.79
C ALA A 239 17.64 1.66 16.45
N PRO A 240 18.85 1.09 16.37
CA PRO A 240 19.36 0.54 15.12
C PRO A 240 18.48 -0.62 14.63
N ALA A 241 18.16 -0.61 13.34
CA ALA A 241 17.49 -1.70 12.65
C ALA A 241 18.52 -2.74 12.15
N THR A 242 18.07 -3.98 11.94
CA THR A 242 18.91 -5.07 11.41
C THR A 242 18.50 -5.38 9.97
N ILE A 243 19.49 -5.57 9.10
CA ILE A 243 19.26 -5.94 7.70
C ILE A 243 19.68 -7.40 7.51
N GLU A 244 18.78 -8.18 6.92
CA GLU A 244 18.99 -9.57 6.55
C GLU A 244 18.68 -9.77 5.06
N THR A 245 19.46 -10.60 4.38
CA THR A 245 19.14 -11.03 3.01
C THR A 245 18.12 -12.17 3.07
N LEU A 246 17.10 -12.15 2.19
CA LEU A 246 16.16 -13.29 2.11
C LEU A 246 16.90 -14.56 1.62
N PHE A 247 17.96 -14.35 0.84
CA PHE A 247 18.88 -15.37 0.38
C PHE A 247 20.06 -15.51 1.34
N SER A 248 20.28 -16.70 1.91
CA SER A 248 21.57 -17.00 2.52
C SER A 248 22.60 -17.07 1.38
N SER A 249 23.43 -16.03 1.25
CA SER A 249 24.59 -16.09 0.38
C SER A 249 25.55 -17.13 0.97
N VAL A 250 25.66 -18.29 0.33
CA VAL A 250 26.82 -19.15 0.55
C VAL A 250 28.02 -18.43 -0.06
N GLY A 251 28.73 -17.67 0.77
CA GLY A 251 29.91 -16.92 0.37
C GLY A 251 29.87 -15.47 0.84
N SER A 252 30.95 -15.05 1.49
CA SER A 252 31.20 -13.66 1.88
C SER A 252 31.33 -12.78 0.65
N ASN A 253 30.42 -11.82 0.50
CA ASN A 253 30.31 -10.84 -0.60
C ASN A 253 29.96 -11.46 -1.96
N LEU A 254 28.78 -11.13 -2.50
CA LEU A 254 28.53 -10.72 -3.89
C LEU A 254 27.02 -10.74 -4.18
N SER A 255 26.61 -9.90 -5.13
CA SER A 255 25.26 -9.61 -5.62
C SER A 255 24.36 -10.82 -5.86
N PHE A 256 23.04 -10.61 -5.75
CA PHE A 256 22.01 -11.55 -6.20
C PHE A 256 22.28 -12.07 -7.62
N ASP A 257 22.33 -13.40 -7.78
CA ASP A 257 22.49 -14.09 -9.07
C ASP A 257 21.11 -14.50 -9.59
N ASP A 258 20.66 -13.81 -10.64
CA ASP A 258 19.36 -14.01 -11.28
C ASP A 258 19.19 -15.43 -11.85
N ALA A 259 20.27 -16.07 -12.30
CA ALA A 259 20.26 -17.46 -12.78
C ALA A 259 19.97 -18.47 -11.65
N THR A 260 20.33 -18.13 -10.40
CA THR A 260 20.03 -18.96 -9.23
C THR A 260 18.67 -18.64 -8.61
N GLY A 261 18.16 -17.42 -8.83
CA GLY A 261 16.87 -16.97 -8.32
C GLY A 261 15.69 -17.39 -9.17
N PHE A 262 15.82 -17.34 -10.51
CA PHE A 262 14.72 -17.54 -11.45
C PHE A 262 15.04 -18.58 -12.54
N ALA A 263 14.11 -19.49 -12.79
CA ALA A 263 14.23 -20.43 -13.91
C ALA A 263 14.07 -19.72 -15.27
N PRO A 264 14.73 -20.18 -16.35
CA PRO A 264 14.40 -19.75 -17.70
C PRO A 264 12.91 -20.01 -18.01
N PRO A 265 12.22 -19.10 -18.73
CA PRO A 265 12.71 -17.86 -19.34
C PRO A 265 12.66 -16.63 -18.40
N TYR A 266 12.29 -16.80 -17.13
CA TYR A 266 11.98 -15.71 -16.21
C TYR A 266 13.21 -14.89 -15.78
N ASN A 267 14.39 -15.50 -15.75
CA ASN A 267 15.66 -14.78 -15.63
C ASN A 267 15.85 -13.70 -16.72
N THR A 268 15.33 -13.95 -17.93
CA THR A 268 15.38 -12.96 -19.03
C THR A 268 14.22 -11.96 -18.94
N ILE A 269 12.99 -12.45 -18.68
CA ILE A 269 11.77 -11.61 -18.56
C ILE A 269 11.91 -10.56 -17.44
N LEU A 270 12.65 -10.88 -16.38
CA LEU A 270 12.97 -10.00 -15.26
C LEU A 270 13.38 -8.58 -15.71
N THR A 271 14.20 -8.47 -16.75
CA THR A 271 14.76 -7.20 -17.24
C THR A 271 13.72 -6.29 -17.93
N PHE A 272 12.64 -6.88 -18.46
CA PHE A 272 11.56 -6.19 -19.18
C PHE A 272 10.35 -5.86 -18.29
N THR A 273 10.26 -6.48 -17.11
CA THR A 273 9.19 -6.23 -16.13
C THR A 273 9.61 -5.16 -15.14
N SER A 274 9.42 -3.88 -15.50
CA SER A 274 9.92 -2.76 -14.69
C SER A 274 9.10 -2.47 -13.43
N VAL A 275 7.84 -2.90 -13.37
CA VAL A 275 7.02 -2.78 -12.16
C VAL A 275 7.00 -4.12 -11.45
N LYS A 276 7.43 -4.14 -10.20
CA LYS A 276 7.40 -5.33 -9.37
C LYS A 276 6.79 -5.00 -8.01
N ASN A 277 6.04 -5.95 -7.46
CA ASN A 277 5.44 -5.83 -6.14
C ASN A 277 5.63 -7.10 -5.32
N LEU A 278 5.66 -6.96 -4.00
CA LEU A 278 5.62 -8.08 -3.06
C LEU A 278 4.23 -8.24 -2.45
N VAL A 279 3.84 -9.48 -2.17
CA VAL A 279 2.62 -9.76 -1.39
C VAL A 279 2.76 -11.06 -0.60
N PHE A 280 2.25 -11.05 0.64
CA PHE A 280 2.00 -12.28 1.38
C PHE A 280 0.58 -12.79 1.08
N CYS A 281 0.48 -14.04 0.65
CA CYS A 281 -0.78 -14.70 0.34
C CYS A 281 -0.76 -16.12 0.91
N ASN A 282 -1.76 -16.48 1.70
CA ASN A 282 -1.86 -17.81 2.32
C ASN A 282 -0.54 -18.31 2.96
N GLY A 283 0.14 -17.44 3.73
CA GLY A 283 1.40 -17.75 4.41
C GLY A 283 2.65 -17.81 3.52
N ASN A 284 2.51 -17.66 2.19
CA ASN A 284 3.63 -17.68 1.25
C ASN A 284 3.93 -16.26 0.72
N LEU A 285 5.20 -16.02 0.40
CA LEU A 285 5.65 -14.76 -0.22
C LEU A 285 5.59 -14.88 -1.73
N TYR A 286 5.07 -13.84 -2.39
CA TYR A 286 4.98 -13.77 -3.84
C TYR A 286 5.61 -12.48 -4.38
N GLN A 287 6.24 -12.60 -5.54
CA GLN A 287 6.55 -11.48 -6.41
C GLN A 287 5.52 -11.39 -7.53
N ILE A 288 5.07 -10.17 -7.82
CA ILE A 288 4.17 -9.87 -8.92
C ILE A 288 4.86 -8.92 -9.86
N TRP A 289 5.10 -9.37 -11.08
CA TRP A 289 5.83 -8.63 -12.10
C TRP A 289 4.88 -8.17 -13.18
N ARG A 290 4.98 -6.90 -13.58
CA ARG A 290 4.16 -6.34 -14.64
C ARG A 290 5.02 -5.72 -15.73
N ASN A 291 4.71 -6.05 -16.97
CA ASN A 291 5.30 -5.39 -18.12
C ASN A 291 4.55 -4.10 -18.45
N VAL A 292 5.13 -2.95 -18.11
CA VAL A 292 4.55 -1.63 -18.40
C VAL A 292 5.17 -0.92 -19.61
N SER A 293 6.08 -1.60 -20.31
CA SER A 293 6.78 -1.06 -21.47
C SER A 293 5.91 -1.23 -22.72
N CYS A 294 6.32 -2.09 -23.64
CA CYS A 294 5.56 -2.49 -24.82
C CYS A 294 5.46 -4.02 -24.88
N THR A 295 4.68 -4.52 -25.83
CA THR A 295 4.76 -5.96 -26.15
C THR A 295 6.13 -6.24 -26.75
N VAL A 296 6.89 -7.13 -26.13
CA VAL A 296 8.23 -7.53 -26.56
C VAL A 296 8.24 -9.01 -26.94
N THR A 297 9.05 -9.38 -27.94
CA THR A 297 9.34 -10.79 -28.26
C THR A 297 10.81 -11.05 -27.99
N LEU A 298 11.08 -11.83 -26.95
CA LEU A 298 12.41 -12.19 -26.48
C LEU A 298 12.90 -13.42 -27.23
N GLN A 299 14.17 -13.41 -27.65
CA GLN A 299 14.84 -14.65 -28.04
C GLN A 299 15.45 -15.27 -26.79
N LEU A 300 15.06 -16.51 -26.53
CA LEU A 300 15.59 -17.31 -25.44
C LEU A 300 16.94 -17.90 -25.85
N LEU A 301 17.85 -18.04 -24.89
CA LEU A 301 19.19 -18.61 -25.11
C LEU A 301 19.15 -19.99 -25.76
N GLU A 302 18.09 -20.76 -25.54
CA GLU A 302 17.86 -22.09 -26.11
C GLU A 302 17.19 -22.09 -27.50
N GLY A 303 17.12 -20.92 -28.16
CA GLY A 303 16.58 -20.81 -29.53
C GLY A 303 15.05 -20.65 -29.62
N GLY A 304 14.37 -20.48 -28.50
CA GLY A 304 12.92 -20.20 -28.44
C GLY A 304 12.58 -18.71 -28.55
N ARG A 305 11.30 -18.40 -28.82
CA ARG A 305 10.77 -17.02 -28.73
C ARG A 305 9.72 -16.92 -27.63
N CYS A 306 9.86 -15.95 -26.74
CA CYS A 306 8.88 -15.66 -25.69
C CYS A 306 8.27 -14.27 -25.93
N ARG A 307 6.96 -14.22 -26.19
CA ARG A 307 6.24 -12.94 -26.33
C ARG A 307 5.70 -12.54 -24.97
N VAL A 308 6.11 -11.36 -24.50
CA VAL A 308 5.58 -10.73 -23.29
C VAL A 308 4.71 -9.54 -23.69
N ALA A 309 3.41 -9.63 -23.47
CA ALA A 309 2.44 -8.59 -23.80
C ALA A 309 2.53 -7.39 -22.85
N HIS A 310 2.03 -6.24 -23.32
CA HIS A 310 1.84 -5.07 -22.45
C HIS A 310 0.79 -5.38 -21.37
N ASP A 311 1.05 -4.93 -20.14
CA ASP A 311 0.27 -5.23 -18.92
C ASP A 311 0.11 -6.73 -18.62
N GLU A 312 0.94 -7.58 -19.23
CA GLU A 312 1.07 -8.97 -18.80
C GLU A 312 1.67 -9.02 -17.40
N ILE A 313 1.09 -9.89 -16.57
CA ILE A 313 1.48 -10.06 -15.18
C ILE A 313 1.96 -11.49 -14.97
N PHE A 314 3.11 -11.61 -14.31
CA PHE A 314 3.66 -12.88 -13.83
C PHE A 314 3.58 -12.90 -12.31
N VAL A 315 3.16 -14.03 -11.76
CA VAL A 315 3.07 -14.26 -10.32
C VAL A 315 4.04 -15.38 -9.96
N LEU A 316 4.99 -15.06 -9.09
CA LEU A 316 6.05 -15.97 -8.67
C LEU A 316 5.94 -16.23 -7.18
N ARG A 317 5.87 -17.50 -6.78
CA ARG A 317 5.88 -17.93 -5.38
C ARG A 317 7.30 -18.20 -4.93
N TYR A 318 7.64 -17.77 -3.73
CA TYR A 318 8.91 -18.09 -3.09
C TYR A 318 8.86 -19.51 -2.49
N ASP A 319 9.83 -20.35 -2.83
CA ASP A 319 10.11 -21.63 -2.21
C ASP A 319 11.60 -21.68 -1.78
N PRO A 320 11.90 -21.55 -0.48
CA PRO A 320 13.29 -21.51 -0.01
C PRO A 320 14.03 -22.84 -0.18
N GLN A 321 13.30 -23.97 -0.29
CA GLN A 321 13.89 -25.31 -0.37
C GLN A 321 14.31 -25.69 -1.79
N ARG A 322 13.93 -24.88 -2.79
CA ARG A 322 14.20 -25.15 -4.20
C ARG A 322 15.21 -24.17 -4.79
N ARG A 323 15.93 -24.61 -5.82
CA ARG A 323 16.69 -23.74 -6.73
C ARG A 323 16.30 -24.05 -8.18
N PRO A 324 15.93 -23.05 -8.99
CA PRO A 324 15.63 -21.66 -8.61
C PRO A 324 14.51 -21.56 -7.57
N CYS A 325 14.56 -20.55 -6.69
CA CYS A 325 13.67 -20.46 -5.52
C CYS A 325 12.36 -19.70 -5.79
N TRP A 326 12.21 -19.11 -6.98
CA TRP A 326 11.00 -18.44 -7.40
C TRP A 326 10.33 -19.24 -8.50
N ASP A 327 9.13 -19.71 -8.21
CA ASP A 327 8.34 -20.55 -9.11
C ASP A 327 7.12 -19.80 -9.62
N VAL A 328 6.94 -19.78 -10.94
CA VAL A 328 5.75 -19.16 -11.53
C VAL A 328 4.53 -20.02 -11.26
N VAL A 329 3.45 -19.37 -10.83
CA VAL A 329 2.19 -20.02 -10.48
C VAL A 329 1.07 -19.57 -11.42
N ALA A 330 0.17 -20.50 -11.74
CA ALA A 330 -0.99 -20.24 -12.61
C ALA A 330 -2.21 -19.70 -11.85
N ASP A 331 -2.24 -19.85 -10.52
CA ASP A 331 -3.34 -19.43 -9.67
C ASP A 331 -2.82 -19.04 -8.26
N LEU A 332 -3.73 -18.47 -7.46
CA LEU A 332 -3.48 -18.05 -6.08
C LEU A 332 -4.32 -18.88 -5.10
N GLY A 333 -4.77 -20.08 -5.49
CA GLY A 333 -5.62 -20.93 -4.65
C GLY A 333 -6.94 -20.28 -4.25
N GLY A 334 -7.56 -19.49 -5.14
CA GLY A 334 -8.82 -18.77 -4.87
C GLY A 334 -8.65 -17.44 -4.13
N TYR A 335 -7.43 -17.06 -3.76
CA TYR A 335 -7.14 -15.73 -3.24
C TYR A 335 -7.01 -14.70 -4.36
N SER A 336 -7.25 -13.45 -4.00
CA SER A 336 -6.97 -12.29 -4.83
C SER A 336 -6.15 -11.27 -4.08
N VAL A 337 -5.25 -10.62 -4.80
CA VAL A 337 -4.22 -9.76 -4.22
C VAL A 337 -4.37 -8.34 -4.71
N PHE A 338 -4.11 -7.38 -3.84
CA PHE A 338 -4.22 -5.96 -4.09
C PHE A 338 -2.86 -5.30 -3.91
N ILE A 339 -2.30 -4.78 -5.00
CA ILE A 339 -0.94 -4.22 -5.07
C ILE A 339 -0.94 -2.77 -5.59
N GLY A 340 0.22 -2.11 -5.48
CA GLY A 340 0.44 -0.72 -5.88
C GLY A 340 0.99 0.11 -4.71
N ARG A 341 0.39 1.28 -4.46
CA ARG A 341 0.76 2.19 -3.36
C ARG A 341 0.38 1.65 -1.97
N ASN A 342 -0.36 0.56 -1.90
CA ASN A 342 -0.79 -0.07 -0.65
C ASN A 342 0.33 -0.92 -0.03
N ASN A 343 0.30 -1.08 1.30
CA ASN A 343 0.80 -2.33 1.88
C ASN A 343 -0.06 -3.44 1.30
N SER A 344 0.54 -4.35 0.53
CA SER A 344 -0.24 -5.29 -0.27
C SER A 344 -1.09 -6.21 0.60
N VAL A 345 -2.28 -6.56 0.09
CA VAL A 345 -3.28 -7.34 0.82
C VAL A 345 -3.70 -8.53 -0.02
N SER A 346 -3.89 -9.68 0.62
CA SER A 346 -4.54 -10.86 0.02
C SER A 346 -5.89 -11.10 0.68
N ILE A 347 -6.89 -11.47 -0.13
CA ILE A 347 -8.26 -11.77 0.32
C ILE A 347 -8.71 -13.06 -0.33
N TYR A 348 -9.24 -13.99 0.46
CA TYR A 348 -9.89 -15.17 -0.07
C TYR A 348 -11.23 -14.77 -0.72
N ALA A 349 -11.41 -15.07 -2.00
CA ALA A 349 -12.52 -14.50 -2.77
C ALA A 349 -13.88 -15.14 -2.44
N GLU A 350 -13.91 -16.39 -1.97
CA GLU A 350 -15.16 -17.06 -1.67
C GLU A 350 -15.91 -16.33 -0.55
N GLY A 351 -17.21 -16.06 -0.78
CA GLY A 351 -18.04 -15.32 0.16
C GLY A 351 -17.88 -13.79 0.10
N VAL A 352 -16.94 -13.26 -0.69
CA VAL A 352 -16.79 -11.82 -0.92
C VAL A 352 -17.48 -11.43 -2.22
N LEU A 353 -18.61 -10.74 -2.09
CA LEU A 353 -19.42 -10.32 -3.24
C LEU A 353 -18.61 -9.44 -4.21
N GLY A 354 -18.60 -9.84 -5.49
CA GLY A 354 -17.95 -9.07 -6.55
C GLY A 354 -16.44 -9.25 -6.67
N LEU A 355 -15.80 -9.95 -5.73
CA LEU A 355 -14.40 -10.32 -5.80
C LEU A 355 -14.26 -11.66 -6.54
N LYS A 356 -13.44 -11.68 -7.59
CA LYS A 356 -13.07 -12.92 -8.28
C LYS A 356 -11.79 -13.46 -7.66
N GLY A 357 -11.69 -14.78 -7.46
CA GLY A 357 -10.45 -15.43 -7.01
C GLY A 357 -9.42 -15.57 -8.14
N ASP A 358 -8.16 -15.77 -7.78
CA ASP A 358 -7.03 -15.89 -8.72
C ASP A 358 -6.85 -14.63 -9.57
N CYS A 359 -6.98 -13.47 -8.93
CA CYS A 359 -6.89 -12.17 -9.59
C CYS A 359 -5.89 -11.24 -8.90
N VAL A 360 -5.21 -10.43 -9.70
CA VAL A 360 -4.30 -9.37 -9.25
C VAL A 360 -4.95 -8.02 -9.52
N TYR A 361 -5.33 -7.33 -8.45
CA TYR A 361 -5.86 -5.97 -8.47
C TYR A 361 -4.71 -4.99 -8.28
N TRP A 362 -4.50 -4.08 -9.23
CA TRP A 362 -3.37 -3.16 -9.22
C TRP A 362 -3.78 -1.75 -9.63
N ILE A 363 -2.99 -0.77 -9.19
CA ILE A 363 -3.18 0.66 -9.52
C ILE A 363 -1.90 1.16 -10.18
N GLY A 364 -2.04 1.82 -11.33
CA GLY A 364 -0.94 2.44 -12.08
C GLY A 364 -1.18 2.41 -13.58
N GLY A 365 -0.18 2.74 -14.40
CA GLY A 365 -0.27 2.70 -15.88
C GLY A 365 -0.19 4.07 -16.55
N ARG A 366 -0.01 4.10 -17.88
CA ARG A 366 0.26 5.34 -18.64
C ARG A 366 -0.95 6.29 -18.58
N GLY A 367 -0.78 7.42 -17.90
CA GLY A 367 -1.63 8.62 -18.04
C GLY A 367 -2.95 8.65 -17.26
N ARG A 368 -3.36 7.55 -16.63
CA ARG A 368 -4.50 7.52 -15.69
C ARG A 368 -4.18 6.51 -14.59
N ASP A 369 -4.03 6.97 -13.35
CA ASP A 369 -4.02 6.08 -12.19
C ASP A 369 -5.39 5.39 -12.15
N GLN A 370 -5.57 4.26 -12.83
CA GLN A 370 -6.82 3.52 -12.88
C GLN A 370 -6.67 2.21 -12.12
N GLY A 371 -7.68 1.84 -11.34
CA GLY A 371 -7.77 0.50 -10.74
C GLY A 371 -8.04 -0.55 -11.82
N MET A 372 -7.14 -1.52 -11.93
CA MET A 372 -7.15 -2.59 -12.92
C MET A 372 -7.20 -3.95 -12.23
N VAL A 373 -7.80 -4.93 -12.89
CA VAL A 373 -7.80 -6.33 -12.45
C VAL A 373 -7.24 -7.21 -13.56
N PHE A 374 -6.23 -8.00 -13.21
CA PHE A 374 -5.69 -9.06 -14.04
C PHE A 374 -6.21 -10.40 -13.55
N ASP A 375 -6.87 -11.11 -14.46
CA ASP A 375 -7.42 -12.43 -14.22
C ASP A 375 -6.41 -13.50 -14.67
N MET A 376 -5.85 -14.24 -13.72
CA MET A 376 -4.79 -15.21 -14.00
C MET A 376 -5.27 -16.36 -14.88
N LYS A 377 -6.57 -16.68 -14.86
CA LYS A 377 -7.16 -17.75 -15.69
C LYS A 377 -7.27 -17.37 -17.14
N THR A 378 -7.56 -16.09 -17.42
CA THR A 378 -7.72 -15.59 -18.80
C THR A 378 -6.47 -14.91 -19.33
N GLY A 379 -5.53 -14.54 -18.45
CA GLY A 379 -4.33 -13.78 -18.79
C GLY A 379 -4.64 -12.36 -19.25
N ARG A 380 -5.78 -11.78 -18.85
CA ARG A 380 -6.23 -10.46 -19.32
C ARG A 380 -6.38 -9.45 -18.19
N SER A 381 -5.90 -8.24 -18.45
CA SER A 381 -6.12 -7.06 -17.62
C SER A 381 -7.37 -6.30 -18.09
N THR A 382 -8.25 -5.90 -17.18
CA THR A 382 -9.44 -5.08 -17.45
C THR A 382 -9.60 -4.00 -16.37
N PRO A 383 -10.22 -2.84 -16.69
CA PRO A 383 -10.55 -1.84 -15.67
C PRO A 383 -11.55 -2.37 -14.64
N CYS A 384 -11.30 -2.08 -13.35
CA CYS A 384 -12.24 -2.44 -12.27
C CYS A 384 -13.54 -1.63 -12.35
N ILE A 385 -13.44 -0.39 -12.82
CA ILE A 385 -14.55 0.52 -13.06
C ILE A 385 -14.55 0.85 -14.56
N PRO A 386 -15.58 0.46 -15.34
CA PRO A 386 -15.64 0.81 -16.76
C PRO A 386 -15.93 2.31 -16.90
N LEU A 387 -15.33 2.93 -17.93
CA LEU A 387 -15.75 4.27 -18.36
C LEU A 387 -17.24 4.22 -18.72
N MET A 388 -18.05 5.12 -18.16
CA MET A 388 -19.44 5.28 -18.59
C MET A 388 -19.48 5.69 -20.07
N ASP A 389 -20.45 5.14 -20.80
CA ASP A 389 -20.68 5.35 -22.23
C ASP A 389 -20.53 6.82 -22.64
N GLY A 390 -19.53 7.10 -23.49
CA GLY A 390 -19.50 8.25 -24.40
C GLY A 390 -19.52 9.68 -23.82
N VAL A 391 -19.71 9.87 -22.52
CA VAL A 391 -19.68 11.19 -21.90
C VAL A 391 -18.26 11.46 -21.42
N LEU A 392 -17.54 12.29 -22.18
CA LEU A 392 -16.37 13.03 -21.71
C LEU A 392 -16.81 13.94 -20.55
N LEU A 393 -16.93 13.39 -19.33
CA LEU A 393 -16.91 14.24 -18.14
C LEU A 393 -15.49 14.77 -18.05
N GLY A 394 -15.35 16.09 -18.21
CA GLY A 394 -14.12 16.80 -18.56
C GLY A 394 -13.01 16.85 -17.52
N SER A 395 -12.69 15.76 -16.81
CA SER A 395 -11.49 15.69 -15.97
C SER A 395 -11.04 14.25 -15.68
N PRO A 396 -9.72 13.99 -15.61
CA PRO A 396 -9.19 12.67 -15.33
C PRO A 396 -9.45 12.30 -13.85
N GLN A 397 -10.33 11.32 -13.62
CA GLN A 397 -10.41 10.64 -12.32
C GLN A 397 -9.09 9.90 -12.05
N SER A 398 -8.49 10.14 -10.88
CA SER A 398 -7.26 9.44 -10.47
C SER A 398 -7.55 8.52 -9.28
N THR A 399 -7.07 7.29 -9.37
CA THR A 399 -7.18 6.29 -8.33
C THR A 399 -6.02 6.46 -7.37
N ILE A 400 -6.31 6.71 -6.11
CA ILE A 400 -5.31 6.93 -5.07
C ILE A 400 -4.74 5.60 -4.58
N CYS A 401 -5.59 4.72 -4.04
CA CYS A 401 -5.20 3.44 -3.44
C CYS A 401 -6.41 2.50 -3.29
N TRP A 402 -6.15 1.23 -2.98
CA TRP A 402 -7.20 0.31 -2.50
C TRP A 402 -7.56 0.67 -1.05
N TYR A 403 -8.84 0.67 -0.71
CA TYR A 403 -9.31 1.01 0.63
C TYR A 403 -10.07 -0.17 1.22
N PHE A 404 -9.58 -0.65 2.36
CA PHE A 404 -10.21 -1.71 3.14
C PHE A 404 -10.75 -1.10 4.44
N LEU A 405 -11.97 -1.48 4.80
CA LEU A 405 -12.48 -1.15 6.11
C LEU A 405 -11.92 -2.15 7.09
N SER A 406 -11.24 -1.65 8.11
CA SER A 406 -10.91 -2.43 9.30
C SER A 406 -12.24 -2.70 10.04
N ASP A 407 -12.58 -3.98 10.22
CA ASP A 407 -13.76 -4.39 11.01
C ASP A 407 -13.60 -4.06 12.50
#